data_AF-A0A453B6L2-F1
#
_entry.id   AF-A0A453B6L2-F1
#
_cell.length_a   1.000
_cell.length_b   1.000
_cell.length_c   1.000
_cell.angle_alpha   90.00
_cell.angle_beta   90.00
_cell.angle_gamma   90.00
#
_symmetry.space_group_name_H-M   'P 1'
#
loop_
_entity.id
_entity.type
_entity.pdbx_description
1 polymer ?
#
loop_
_entity_poly.entity_id
_entity_poly.type
_entity_poly.pdbx_seq_one_letter_code
_entity_poly.pdbx_strand_id
1 'polypeptide(L)'
;MVESHPQLSKVLQTWSDASKMISALDCLAVVTFVGATDLAETEVSLKAMWDVIHPKSGSNVGTVRKPRPPVLAAALSAWTFLLTTIGSWRINTDSWKEPIAFLSTLLGAEDRAVRMAAGEALALCFELNLLDISPSEDADDDTGVPGSSKGKLFLDMQALKAKIAGLASNLSAEAGGKGADKKNLSDQRDLFQRILDFVKYGECPEESMKIAGKRDVLRVASWSELIQLNFFKRFLGRGFLKHVQ
;
A
#
# COMPACT_ATOMS: atom_id res chain seq x y z
N MET A 1 -14.10 17.46 -3.39
CA MET A 1 -12.93 16.95 -4.13
C MET A 1 -12.44 17.95 -5.19
N VAL A 2 -13.32 18.40 -6.10
CA VAL A 2 -13.02 19.33 -7.22
C VAL A 2 -12.17 20.56 -6.87
N GLU A 3 -12.46 21.25 -5.76
CA GLU A 3 -11.74 22.48 -5.40
C GLU A 3 -10.40 22.23 -4.67
N SER A 4 -10.31 21.18 -3.86
CA SER A 4 -9.16 20.91 -2.99
C SER A 4 -8.07 20.10 -3.69
N HIS A 5 -8.44 19.19 -4.59
CA HIS A 5 -7.50 18.30 -5.27
C HIS A 5 -6.39 19.07 -6.00
N PRO A 6 -6.67 20.09 -6.85
CA PRO A 6 -5.62 20.81 -7.58
C PRO A 6 -4.60 21.50 -6.66
N GLN A 7 -5.06 22.01 -5.52
CA GLN A 7 -4.19 22.68 -4.55
C GLN A 7 -3.27 21.68 -3.86
N LEU A 8 -3.80 20.54 -3.43
CA LEU A 8 -3.04 19.47 -2.79
C LEU A 8 -2.03 18.85 -3.75
N SER A 9 -2.44 18.53 -4.99
CA SER A 9 -1.52 18.01 -6.02
C SER A 9 -0.39 19.00 -6.33
N LYS A 10 -0.66 20.31 -6.34
CA LYS A 10 0.37 21.34 -6.54
C LYS A 10 1.41 21.32 -5.42
N VAL A 11 1.02 21.08 -4.17
CA VAL A 11 1.97 20.93 -3.05
C VAL A 11 2.90 19.73 -3.25
N LEU A 12 2.36 18.61 -3.76
CA LEU A 12 3.16 17.41 -4.07
C LEU A 12 4.12 17.65 -5.25
N GLN A 13 3.65 18.31 -6.31
CA GLN A 13 4.45 18.62 -7.50
C GLN A 13 5.55 19.66 -7.24
N THR A 14 5.33 20.58 -6.30
CA THR A 14 6.34 21.59 -5.93
C THR A 14 7.43 21.02 -5.02
N TRP A 15 7.27 19.80 -4.49
CA TRP A 15 8.22 19.18 -3.57
C TRP A 15 8.59 20.12 -2.43
N SER A 16 7.55 20.66 -1.77
CA SER A 16 7.70 21.60 -0.67
C SER A 16 8.32 20.94 0.59
N ASP A 17 8.24 21.60 1.74
CA ASP A 17 8.72 21.02 3.00
C ASP A 17 8.07 19.66 3.31
N ALA A 18 8.84 18.75 3.92
CA ALA A 18 8.41 17.38 4.21
C ALA A 18 7.11 17.33 5.04
N SER A 19 6.94 18.23 6.01
CA SER A 19 5.71 18.28 6.81
C SER A 19 4.51 18.67 5.95
N LYS A 20 4.69 19.64 5.04
CA LYS A 20 3.62 20.09 4.13
C LYS A 20 3.24 19.00 3.14
N MET A 21 4.23 18.26 2.62
CA MET A 21 3.99 17.13 1.74
C MET A 21 3.21 16.02 2.46
N ILE A 22 3.62 15.65 3.68
CA ILE A 22 2.92 14.63 4.48
C ILE A 22 1.47 15.04 4.74
N SER A 23 1.23 16.28 5.19
CA SER A 23 -0.12 16.78 5.40
C SER A 23 -0.94 16.82 4.10
N ALA A 24 -0.32 17.16 2.97
CA ALA A 24 -0.99 17.18 1.68
C ALA A 24 -1.39 15.76 1.21
N LEU A 25 -0.51 14.77 1.42
CA LEU A 25 -0.78 13.35 1.12
C LEU A 25 -1.96 12.84 1.95
N ASP A 26 -1.91 13.09 3.27
CA ASP A 26 -2.97 12.65 4.20
C ASP A 26 -4.32 13.31 3.87
N CYS A 27 -4.33 14.63 3.66
CA CYS A 27 -5.55 15.35 3.28
C CYS A 27 -6.09 14.89 1.92
N LEU A 28 -5.23 14.67 0.94
CA LEU A 28 -5.64 14.18 -0.38
C LEU A 28 -6.30 12.81 -0.26
N ALA A 29 -5.70 11.91 0.54
CA ALA A 29 -6.25 10.58 0.78
C ALA A 29 -7.65 10.66 1.41
N VAL A 30 -7.84 11.46 2.47
CA VAL A 30 -9.14 11.57 3.14
C VAL A 30 -10.18 12.26 2.25
N VAL A 31 -9.84 13.37 1.59
CA VAL A 31 -10.78 14.09 0.75
C VAL A 31 -11.21 13.25 -0.45
N THR A 32 -10.31 12.45 -1.03
CA THR A 32 -10.65 11.54 -2.11
C THR A 32 -11.47 10.37 -1.60
N PHE A 33 -11.10 9.74 -0.48
CA PHE A 33 -11.87 8.64 0.10
C PHE A 33 -13.33 9.01 0.39
N VAL A 34 -13.57 10.21 0.94
CA VAL A 34 -14.92 10.65 1.34
C VAL A 34 -15.67 11.34 0.20
N GLY A 35 -14.95 11.95 -0.75
CA GLY A 35 -15.52 12.91 -1.69
C GLY A 35 -15.37 12.55 -3.17
N ALA A 36 -14.70 11.45 -3.52
CA ALA A 36 -14.67 10.97 -4.89
C ALA A 36 -16.03 10.37 -5.25
N THR A 37 -16.54 10.75 -6.42
CA THR A 37 -17.84 10.32 -6.94
C THR A 37 -17.73 9.14 -7.91
N ASP A 38 -16.54 8.94 -8.48
CA ASP A 38 -16.24 7.84 -9.39
C ASP A 38 -14.80 7.31 -9.22
N LEU A 39 -14.51 6.23 -9.96
CA LEU A 39 -13.20 5.59 -9.95
C LEU A 39 -12.12 6.49 -10.57
N ALA A 40 -12.44 7.26 -11.61
CA ALA A 40 -11.47 8.11 -12.30
C ALA A 40 -10.91 9.18 -11.35
N GLU A 41 -11.77 9.78 -10.53
CA GLU A 41 -11.40 10.72 -9.47
C GLU A 41 -10.43 10.10 -8.44
N THR A 42 -10.66 8.84 -8.08
CA THR A 42 -9.77 8.08 -7.17
C THR A 42 -8.43 7.76 -7.84
N GLU A 43 -8.45 7.32 -9.09
CA GLU A 43 -7.26 7.00 -9.89
C GLU A 43 -6.34 8.20 -10.08
N VAL A 44 -6.88 9.41 -10.27
CA VAL A 44 -6.08 10.64 -10.36
C VAL A 44 -5.30 10.88 -9.07
N SER A 45 -5.93 10.67 -7.91
CA SER A 45 -5.28 10.84 -6.60
C SER A 45 -4.23 9.76 -6.36
N LEU A 46 -4.54 8.50 -6.68
CA LEU A 46 -3.58 7.39 -6.59
C LEU A 46 -2.37 7.62 -7.48
N LYS A 47 -2.57 8.11 -8.70
CA LYS A 47 -1.47 8.46 -9.61
C LYS A 47 -0.60 9.57 -9.03
N ALA A 48 -1.20 10.62 -8.47
CA ALA A 48 -0.45 11.71 -7.84
C ALA A 48 0.41 11.24 -6.66
N MET A 49 -0.12 10.33 -5.83
CA MET A 49 0.64 9.72 -4.73
C MET A 49 1.74 8.78 -5.26
N TRP A 50 1.44 8.01 -6.30
CA TRP A 50 2.39 7.11 -6.94
C TRP A 50 3.58 7.86 -7.56
N ASP A 51 3.33 9.02 -8.18
CA ASP A 51 4.38 9.88 -8.73
C ASP A 51 5.31 10.46 -7.63
N VAL A 52 4.87 10.49 -6.36
CA VAL A 52 5.74 10.79 -5.20
C VAL A 52 6.52 9.56 -4.74
N ILE A 53 5.88 8.38 -4.71
CA ILE A 53 6.46 7.09 -4.30
C ILE A 53 7.57 6.66 -5.27
N HIS A 54 7.29 6.70 -6.56
CA HIS A 54 8.18 6.29 -7.64
C HIS A 54 8.29 7.39 -8.70
N PRO A 55 9.02 8.48 -8.41
CA PRO A 55 9.16 9.62 -9.33
C PRO A 55 9.83 9.17 -10.62
N LYS A 56 9.15 9.38 -11.74
CA LYS A 56 9.73 9.10 -13.06
C LYS A 56 10.88 10.05 -13.34
N SER A 57 11.97 9.54 -13.89
CA SER A 57 13.03 10.38 -14.46
C SER A 57 12.42 11.24 -15.57
N GLY A 58 12.34 12.56 -15.36
CA GLY A 58 12.01 13.48 -16.45
C GLY A 58 13.07 13.40 -17.55
N SER A 59 12.71 13.68 -18.80
CA SER A 59 13.66 13.67 -19.94
C SER A 59 14.77 14.73 -19.83
N ASN A 60 14.72 15.59 -18.81
CA ASN A 60 15.73 16.60 -18.57
C ASN A 60 16.72 16.05 -17.54
N VAL A 61 17.98 15.97 -17.94
CA VAL A 61 19.15 15.51 -17.17
C VAL A 61 19.24 16.28 -15.84
N GLY A 62 18.55 15.77 -14.83
CA GLY A 62 18.51 16.25 -13.47
C GLY A 62 18.35 15.06 -12.55
N THR A 63 18.98 15.10 -11.38
CA THR A 63 18.89 14.04 -10.37
C THR A 63 17.42 13.73 -10.07
N VAL A 64 17.03 12.46 -10.21
CA VAL A 64 15.68 11.99 -9.85
C VAL A 64 15.44 12.36 -8.38
N ARG A 65 14.45 13.22 -8.13
CA ARG A 65 14.10 13.63 -6.78
C ARG A 65 13.59 12.40 -6.02
N LYS A 66 14.31 11.99 -4.97
CA LYS A 66 13.88 10.89 -4.11
C LYS A 66 13.17 11.45 -2.87
N PRO A 67 11.99 10.94 -2.50
CA PRO A 67 11.31 11.36 -1.28
C PRO A 67 12.15 11.00 -0.05
N ARG A 68 12.13 11.89 0.95
CA ARG A 68 12.69 11.59 2.27
C ARG A 68 11.88 10.45 2.90
N PRO A 69 12.48 9.59 3.75
CA PRO A 69 11.79 8.41 4.28
C PRO A 69 10.41 8.69 4.92
N PRO A 70 10.22 9.76 5.73
CA PRO A 70 8.90 10.07 6.29
C PRO A 70 7.85 10.44 5.23
N VAL A 71 8.27 11.11 4.15
CA VAL A 71 7.38 11.47 3.03
C VAL A 71 7.02 10.23 2.22
N LEU A 72 8.00 9.33 1.99
CA LEU A 72 7.76 8.08 1.29
C LEU A 72 6.81 7.17 2.07
N ALA A 73 7.02 7.01 3.39
CA ALA A 73 6.13 6.24 4.25
C ALA A 73 4.71 6.81 4.24
N ALA A 74 4.55 8.13 4.38
CA ALA A 74 3.24 8.78 4.30
C ALA A 74 2.58 8.61 2.93
N ALA A 75 3.34 8.70 1.84
CA ALA A 75 2.83 8.53 0.49
C ALA A 75 2.35 7.09 0.26
N LEU A 76 3.12 6.10 0.71
CA LEU A 76 2.72 4.69 0.69
C LEU A 76 1.44 4.47 1.50
N SER A 77 1.39 4.92 2.76
CA SER A 77 0.19 4.76 3.60
C SER A 77 -1.04 5.44 3.00
N ALA A 78 -0.91 6.64 2.43
CA ALA A 78 -2.01 7.37 1.77
C ALA A 78 -2.48 6.66 0.51
N TRP A 79 -1.54 6.18 -0.31
CA TRP A 79 -1.83 5.43 -1.53
C TRP A 79 -2.52 4.10 -1.23
N THR A 80 -1.99 3.34 -0.27
CA THR A 80 -2.57 2.08 0.19
C THR A 80 -3.96 2.28 0.78
N PHE A 81 -4.17 3.34 1.57
CA PHE A 81 -5.49 3.68 2.09
C PHE A 81 -6.51 3.93 0.98
N LEU A 82 -6.18 4.73 -0.03
CA LEU A 82 -7.08 4.94 -1.17
C LEU A 82 -7.28 3.66 -2.00
N LEU A 83 -6.25 2.82 -2.13
CA LEU A 83 -6.37 1.58 -2.89
C LEU A 83 -7.42 0.64 -2.28
N THR A 84 -7.71 0.73 -0.97
CA THR A 84 -8.78 -0.05 -0.31
C THR A 84 -10.18 0.25 -0.86
N THR A 85 -10.38 1.36 -1.58
CA THR A 85 -11.68 1.71 -2.18
C THR A 85 -11.83 1.17 -3.61
N ILE A 86 -10.76 0.65 -4.21
CA ILE A 86 -10.83 0.04 -5.54
C ILE A 86 -11.19 -1.43 -5.37
N GLY A 87 -12.43 -1.79 -5.74
CA GLY A 87 -12.85 -3.18 -5.78
C GLY A 87 -11.98 -4.00 -6.75
N SER A 88 -11.72 -5.27 -6.41
CA SER A 88 -10.81 -6.17 -7.14
C SER A 88 -11.16 -6.44 -8.61
N TRP A 89 -12.37 -6.08 -9.07
CA TRP A 89 -12.92 -6.52 -10.37
C TRP A 89 -12.61 -5.63 -11.58
N ARG A 90 -11.89 -4.51 -11.42
CA ARG A 90 -11.62 -3.56 -12.53
C ARG A 90 -10.15 -3.35 -12.84
N ILE A 91 -9.29 -4.22 -12.33
CA ILE A 91 -7.86 -4.00 -12.32
C ILE A 91 -7.19 -4.86 -13.39
N ASN A 92 -6.54 -4.21 -14.37
CA ASN A 92 -5.70 -4.90 -15.35
C ASN A 92 -4.43 -5.43 -14.66
N THR A 93 -4.33 -6.73 -14.40
CA THR A 93 -3.19 -7.36 -13.70
C THR A 93 -1.82 -7.03 -14.32
N ASP A 94 -1.77 -6.77 -15.62
CA ASP A 94 -0.52 -6.45 -16.33
C ASP A 94 0.09 -5.13 -15.86
N SER A 95 -0.73 -4.17 -15.41
CA SER A 95 -0.26 -2.85 -14.95
C SER A 95 0.27 -2.85 -13.52
N TRP A 96 0.08 -3.93 -12.77
CA TRP A 96 0.45 -4.00 -11.33
C TRP A 96 1.76 -4.71 -11.05
N LYS A 97 2.32 -5.42 -12.04
CA LYS A 97 3.63 -6.07 -11.91
C LYS A 97 4.72 -5.10 -11.47
N GLU A 98 4.85 -3.98 -12.17
CA GLU A 98 5.89 -2.99 -11.88
C GLU A 98 5.67 -2.34 -10.50
N PRO A 99 4.46 -1.85 -10.14
CA PRO A 99 4.18 -1.39 -8.79
C PRO A 99 4.53 -2.39 -7.69
N ILE A 100 4.11 -3.65 -7.82
CA ILE A 100 4.33 -4.68 -6.80
C ILE A 100 5.82 -5.03 -6.70
N ALA A 101 6.53 -5.09 -7.84
CA ALA A 101 7.97 -5.30 -7.85
C ALA A 101 8.73 -4.15 -7.17
N PHE A 102 8.31 -2.91 -7.40
CA PHE A 102 8.87 -1.73 -6.74
C PHE A 102 8.60 -1.77 -5.22
N LEU A 103 7.34 -2.00 -4.80
CA LEU A 103 6.97 -2.14 -3.38
C LEU A 103 7.79 -3.25 -2.69
N SER A 104 8.02 -4.39 -3.36
CA SER A 104 8.86 -5.46 -2.84
C SER A 104 10.29 -4.99 -2.54
N THR A 105 10.85 -4.07 -3.33
CA THR A 105 12.19 -3.52 -3.08
C THR A 105 12.23 -2.65 -1.82
N LEU A 106 11.13 -2.00 -1.47
CA LEU A 106 11.02 -1.14 -0.29
C LEU A 106 10.99 -1.91 1.02
N LEU A 107 10.72 -3.22 0.99
CA LEU A 107 10.89 -4.10 2.16
C LEU A 107 12.35 -4.17 2.63
N GLY A 108 13.31 -3.86 1.76
CA GLY A 108 14.74 -3.74 2.08
C GLY A 108 15.20 -2.33 2.46
N ALA A 109 14.29 -1.36 2.62
CA ALA A 109 14.67 0.01 2.97
C ALA A 109 15.27 0.10 4.39
N GLU A 110 16.21 1.03 4.61
CA GLU A 110 16.79 1.27 5.94
C GLU A 110 15.72 1.74 6.93
N ASP A 111 14.86 2.66 6.47
CA ASP A 111 13.79 3.23 7.28
C ASP A 111 12.67 2.22 7.53
N ARG A 112 12.34 2.04 8.80
CA ARG A 112 11.34 1.07 9.27
C ARG A 112 9.92 1.46 8.87
N ALA A 113 9.57 2.74 8.93
CA ALA A 113 8.23 3.20 8.58
C ALA A 113 7.96 2.96 7.09
N VAL A 114 8.97 3.16 6.24
CA VAL A 114 8.91 2.81 4.81
C VAL A 114 8.69 1.30 4.62
N ARG A 115 9.45 0.45 5.33
CA ARG A 115 9.28 -1.01 5.26
C ARG A 115 7.87 -1.43 5.67
N MET A 116 7.37 -0.92 6.79
CA MET A 116 6.03 -1.26 7.30
C MET A 116 4.94 -0.82 6.33
N ALA A 117 4.98 0.43 5.85
CA ALA A 117 3.99 0.95 4.89
C ALA A 117 4.01 0.17 3.56
N ALA A 118 5.19 -0.21 3.07
CA ALA A 118 5.31 -1.08 1.88
C ALA A 118 4.77 -2.49 2.13
N GLY A 119 4.95 -3.04 3.35
CA GLY A 119 4.37 -4.31 3.76
C GLY A 119 2.83 -4.30 3.74
N GLU A 120 2.21 -3.28 4.34
CA GLU A 120 0.76 -3.09 4.29
C GLU A 120 0.24 -2.93 2.86
N ALA A 121 0.95 -2.17 2.02
CA ALA A 121 0.64 -2.04 0.60
C ALA A 121 0.62 -3.38 -0.12
N LEU A 122 1.64 -4.22 0.11
CA LEU A 122 1.72 -5.54 -0.49
C LEU A 122 0.63 -6.48 0.03
N ALA A 123 0.33 -6.46 1.33
CA ALA A 123 -0.74 -7.25 1.91
C ALA A 123 -2.10 -6.92 1.26
N LEU A 124 -2.38 -5.63 1.04
CA LEU A 124 -3.57 -5.21 0.30
C LEU A 124 -3.54 -5.70 -1.15
N CYS A 125 -2.40 -5.65 -1.84
CA CYS A 125 -2.28 -6.20 -3.20
C CYS A 125 -2.57 -7.71 -3.25
N PHE A 126 -2.19 -8.48 -2.21
CA PHE A 126 -2.58 -9.88 -2.08
C PHE A 126 -4.09 -10.03 -1.86
N GLU A 127 -4.69 -9.25 -0.96
CA GLU A 127 -6.14 -9.29 -0.68
C GLU A 127 -6.98 -8.93 -1.91
N LEU A 128 -6.51 -7.98 -2.72
CA LEU A 128 -7.17 -7.59 -3.98
C LEU A 128 -6.88 -8.56 -5.13
N ASN A 129 -6.17 -9.67 -4.89
CA ASN A 129 -5.77 -10.67 -5.88
C ASN A 129 -4.96 -10.10 -7.05
N LEU A 130 -4.20 -9.01 -6.83
CA LEU A 130 -3.42 -8.34 -7.88
C LEU A 130 -2.22 -9.16 -8.35
N LEU A 131 -1.81 -10.14 -7.56
CA LEU A 131 -0.75 -11.08 -7.87
C LEU A 131 -1.29 -12.41 -8.43
N ASP A 132 -2.62 -12.59 -8.49
CA ASP A 132 -3.24 -13.81 -8.98
C ASP A 132 -3.51 -13.71 -10.47
N ILE A 133 -2.74 -14.49 -11.23
CA ILE A 133 -2.90 -14.61 -12.67
C ILE A 133 -3.37 -16.03 -12.93
N SER A 134 -4.57 -16.19 -13.45
CA SER A 134 -5.03 -17.50 -13.90
C SER A 134 -4.24 -17.89 -15.16
N PRO A 135 -3.62 -19.08 -15.23
CA PRO A 135 -3.25 -19.64 -16.52
C PRO A 135 -4.56 -19.86 -17.29
N SER A 136 -4.77 -19.14 -18.39
CA SER A 136 -5.94 -19.39 -19.23
C SER A 136 -5.85 -20.78 -19.82
N GLU A 137 -6.91 -21.58 -19.67
CA GLU A 137 -7.04 -22.90 -20.33
C GLU A 137 -7.24 -22.78 -21.85
N ASP A 138 -7.47 -21.56 -22.36
CA ASP A 138 -7.52 -21.26 -23.79
C ASP A 138 -6.11 -21.19 -24.40
N ALA A 139 -5.43 -22.32 -24.43
CA ALA A 139 -4.31 -22.60 -25.32
C ALA A 139 -4.78 -23.57 -26.40
N ASP A 140 -5.84 -23.21 -27.11
CA ASP A 140 -6.19 -23.79 -28.40
C ASP A 140 -6.01 -22.69 -29.45
N ASP A 141 -4.75 -22.38 -29.76
CA ASP A 141 -4.42 -21.75 -31.03
C ASP A 141 -3.10 -22.30 -31.56
N ASP A 142 -3.21 -22.81 -32.78
CA ASP A 142 -2.29 -23.61 -33.57
C ASP A 142 -1.10 -22.78 -34.09
N THR A 143 -0.35 -22.15 -33.18
CA THR A 143 0.93 -21.52 -33.54
C THR A 143 2.00 -21.94 -32.55
N GLY A 144 2.89 -22.83 -32.99
CA GLY A 144 4.00 -23.42 -32.22
C GLY A 144 5.08 -22.43 -31.79
N VAL A 145 4.72 -21.39 -31.02
CA VAL A 145 5.63 -20.46 -30.38
C VAL A 145 5.80 -20.86 -28.90
N PRO A 146 7.00 -21.27 -28.46
CA PRO A 146 7.25 -21.59 -27.07
C PRO A 146 7.14 -20.31 -26.21
N GLY A 147 6.12 -20.21 -25.36
CA GLY A 147 6.00 -19.18 -24.32
C GLY A 147 5.00 -18.08 -24.63
N SER A 148 3.72 -18.32 -24.36
CA SER A 148 2.72 -17.23 -24.35
C SER A 148 3.12 -16.18 -23.30
N SER A 149 2.98 -14.89 -23.65
CA SER A 149 3.34 -13.77 -22.76
C SER A 149 2.66 -13.85 -21.39
N LYS A 150 1.46 -14.46 -21.32
CA LYS A 150 0.73 -14.73 -20.06
C LYS A 150 1.38 -15.80 -19.20
N GLY A 151 1.91 -16.89 -19.80
CA GLY A 151 2.64 -17.92 -19.05
C GLY A 151 3.90 -17.38 -18.39
N LYS A 152 4.63 -16.51 -19.09
CA LYS A 152 5.78 -15.79 -18.51
C LYS A 152 5.35 -14.87 -17.35
N LEU A 153 4.28 -14.11 -17.54
CA LEU A 153 3.76 -13.19 -16.52
C LEU A 153 3.34 -13.94 -15.24
N PHE A 154 2.68 -15.10 -15.39
CA PHE A 154 2.33 -15.98 -14.28
C PHE A 154 3.57 -16.42 -13.48
N LEU A 155 4.60 -16.94 -14.15
CA LEU A 155 5.85 -17.35 -13.51
C LEU A 155 6.54 -16.18 -12.79
N ASP A 156 6.57 -15.01 -13.42
CA ASP A 156 7.15 -13.80 -12.84
C ASP A 156 6.40 -13.37 -11.56
N MET A 157 5.07 -13.43 -11.55
CA MET A 157 4.27 -13.13 -10.35
C MET A 157 4.47 -14.16 -9.25
N GLN A 158 4.52 -15.45 -9.57
CA GLN A 158 4.80 -16.50 -8.59
C GLN A 158 6.19 -16.33 -7.95
N ALA A 159 7.20 -15.99 -8.76
CA ALA A 159 8.53 -15.65 -8.26
C ALA A 159 8.51 -14.41 -7.34
N LEU A 160 7.71 -13.39 -7.70
CA LEU A 160 7.56 -12.18 -6.90
C LEU A 160 6.86 -12.46 -5.56
N LYS A 161 5.82 -13.30 -5.54
CA LYS A 161 5.17 -13.77 -4.31
C LYS A 161 6.17 -14.47 -3.38
N ALA A 162 6.96 -15.41 -3.92
CA ALA A 162 7.97 -16.14 -3.17
C ALA A 162 9.03 -15.19 -2.59
N LYS A 163 9.48 -14.20 -3.37
CA LYS A 163 10.41 -13.15 -2.92
C LYS A 163 9.83 -12.33 -1.77
N ILE A 164 8.58 -11.87 -1.89
CA ILE A 164 7.90 -11.09 -0.84
C ILE A 164 7.78 -11.92 0.44
N ALA A 165 7.37 -13.19 0.35
CA ALA A 165 7.28 -14.09 1.49
C ALA A 165 8.63 -14.28 2.19
N GLY A 166 9.72 -14.45 1.43
CA GLY A 166 11.08 -14.53 1.98
C GLY A 166 11.51 -13.26 2.71
N LEU A 167 11.26 -12.09 2.13
CA LEU A 167 11.58 -10.80 2.74
C LEU A 167 10.77 -10.55 4.01
N ALA A 168 9.46 -10.84 3.98
CA ALA A 168 8.60 -10.72 5.13
C ALA A 168 9.02 -11.66 6.27
N SER A 169 9.48 -12.88 5.94
CA SER A 169 9.97 -13.83 6.94
C SER A 169 11.25 -13.35 7.62
N ASN A 170 12.12 -12.65 6.90
CA ASN A 170 13.32 -12.06 7.47
C ASN A 170 12.96 -10.88 8.40
N LEU A 171 11.97 -10.07 8.02
CA LEU A 171 11.52 -8.91 8.80
C LEU A 171 10.73 -9.29 10.06
N SER A 172 10.02 -10.42 10.06
CA SER A 172 9.35 -10.94 11.27
C SER A 172 10.33 -11.52 12.30
N ALA A 173 11.48 -12.01 11.83
CA ALA A 173 12.56 -12.56 12.64
C ALA A 173 13.69 -11.56 12.95
N GLU A 174 13.60 -10.31 12.49
CA GLU A 174 14.68 -9.32 12.63
C GLU A 174 15.02 -9.07 14.11
N ALA A 175 16.27 -9.33 14.47
CA ALA A 175 16.78 -9.07 15.81
C ALA A 175 16.97 -7.57 16.02
N GLY A 176 16.68 -7.09 17.23
CA GLY A 176 16.93 -5.70 17.58
C GLY A 176 18.43 -5.38 17.61
N GLY A 177 18.87 -4.47 16.74
CA GLY A 177 20.23 -3.91 16.82
C GLY A 177 20.46 -3.14 18.13
N LYS A 178 21.73 -2.94 18.50
CA LYS A 178 22.09 -2.07 19.63
C LYS A 178 21.55 -0.65 19.39
N GLY A 179 20.60 -0.21 20.22
CA GLY A 179 20.02 1.14 20.15
C GLY A 179 18.70 1.26 19.39
N ALA A 180 18.15 0.16 18.87
CA ALA A 180 16.83 0.18 18.24
C ALA A 180 15.70 0.30 19.27
N ASP A 181 14.69 1.12 18.97
CA ASP A 181 13.51 1.30 19.81
C ASP A 181 12.74 -0.01 19.92
N LYS A 182 12.72 -0.60 21.14
CA LYS A 182 12.14 -1.91 21.43
C LYS A 182 10.66 -2.00 21.06
N LYS A 183 9.90 -0.91 21.20
CA LYS A 183 8.47 -0.91 20.88
C LYS A 183 8.28 -0.97 19.38
N ASN A 184 8.94 -0.07 18.67
CA ASN A 184 8.90 -0.06 17.21
C ASN A 184 9.34 -1.42 16.68
N LEU A 185 10.38 -2.04 17.26
CA LEU A 185 10.88 -3.39 16.96
C LEU A 185 9.82 -4.50 17.06
N SER A 186 8.92 -4.44 18.03
CA SER A 186 7.77 -5.36 18.13
C SER A 186 6.80 -5.15 16.99
N ASP A 187 6.43 -3.89 16.72
CA ASP A 187 5.34 -3.56 15.79
C ASP A 187 5.58 -4.07 14.34
N GLN A 188 6.80 -3.98 13.80
CA GLN A 188 7.11 -4.60 12.49
C GLN A 188 7.11 -6.12 12.58
N ARG A 189 7.64 -6.71 13.66
CA ARG A 189 7.70 -8.18 13.75
C ARG A 189 6.28 -8.74 13.75
N ASP A 190 5.41 -8.11 14.51
CA ASP A 190 3.98 -8.43 14.59
C ASP A 190 3.29 -8.20 13.23
N LEU A 191 3.53 -7.06 12.58
CA LEU A 191 2.97 -6.76 11.24
C LEU A 191 3.42 -7.79 10.21
N PHE A 192 4.72 -8.04 10.08
CA PHE A 192 5.25 -8.94 9.05
C PHE A 192 4.95 -10.39 9.34
N GLN A 193 4.74 -10.78 10.60
CA GLN A 193 4.21 -12.09 10.94
C GLN A 193 2.77 -12.23 10.42
N ARG A 194 1.89 -11.26 10.66
CA ARG A 194 0.52 -11.25 10.13
C ARG A 194 0.50 -11.28 8.59
N ILE A 195 1.39 -10.54 7.93
CA ILE A 195 1.54 -10.60 6.46
C ILE A 195 1.95 -12.00 6.02
N LEU A 196 2.88 -12.64 6.74
CA LEU A 196 3.30 -14.01 6.44
C LEU A 196 2.15 -15.01 6.54
N ASP A 197 1.39 -14.91 7.62
CA ASP A 197 0.26 -15.79 7.90
C ASP A 197 -0.83 -15.62 6.84
N PHE A 198 -1.10 -14.37 6.45
CA PHE A 198 -1.99 -14.06 5.33
C PHE A 198 -1.51 -14.65 4.01
N VAL A 199 -0.25 -14.43 3.63
CA VAL A 199 0.31 -14.91 2.35
C VAL A 199 0.35 -16.44 2.29
N LYS A 200 0.58 -17.12 3.41
CA LYS A 200 0.70 -18.59 3.46
C LYS A 200 -0.62 -19.31 3.63
N TYR A 201 -1.51 -18.78 4.47
CA TYR A 201 -2.70 -19.47 4.94
C TYR A 201 -4.00 -18.76 4.55
N GLY A 202 -3.92 -17.55 3.99
CA GLY A 202 -5.10 -16.73 3.69
C GLY A 202 -5.76 -16.12 4.92
N GLU A 203 -5.08 -16.15 6.07
CA GLU A 203 -5.61 -15.64 7.33
C GLU A 203 -5.52 -14.10 7.37
N CYS A 204 -6.66 -13.43 7.22
CA CYS A 204 -6.74 -11.99 7.40
C CYS A 204 -6.59 -11.60 8.88
N PRO A 205 -6.00 -10.44 9.18
CA PRO A 205 -5.91 -9.95 10.54
C PRO A 205 -7.32 -9.62 11.07
N GLU A 206 -7.65 -10.15 12.25
CA GLU A 206 -8.86 -9.80 12.96
C GLU A 206 -8.54 -8.91 14.17
N GLU A 207 -9.12 -7.71 14.22
CA GLU A 207 -9.04 -6.86 15.40
C GLU A 207 -10.42 -6.43 15.87
N SER A 208 -10.56 -6.29 17.19
CA SER A 208 -11.77 -5.76 17.80
C SER A 208 -11.44 -4.56 18.67
N MET A 209 -12.21 -3.49 18.48
CA MET A 209 -12.09 -2.25 19.23
C MET A 209 -13.44 -1.94 19.87
N LYS A 210 -13.43 -1.73 21.19
CA LYS A 210 -14.62 -1.21 21.89
C LYS A 210 -14.82 0.26 21.54
N ILE A 211 -16.01 0.62 21.08
CA ILE A 211 -16.40 2.01 20.91
C ILE A 211 -16.85 2.53 22.27
N ALA A 212 -16.20 3.59 22.76
CA ALA A 212 -16.49 4.13 24.08
C ALA A 212 -17.96 4.56 24.19
N GLY A 213 -18.67 4.12 25.24
CA GLY A 213 -20.04 4.55 25.55
C GLY A 213 -21.18 3.66 25.02
N LYS A 214 -20.90 2.64 24.20
CA LYS A 214 -21.88 1.61 23.79
C LYS A 214 -21.33 0.20 24.08
N ARG A 215 -22.18 -0.84 24.04
CA ARG A 215 -21.72 -2.25 24.05
C ARG A 215 -21.17 -2.69 22.70
N ASP A 216 -21.11 -1.78 21.74
CA ASP A 216 -20.78 -2.08 20.35
C ASP A 216 -19.25 -2.19 20.18
N VAL A 217 -18.86 -3.24 19.45
CA VAL A 217 -17.48 -3.56 19.13
C VAL A 217 -17.31 -3.38 17.64
N LEU A 218 -16.39 -2.49 17.25
CA LEU A 218 -15.93 -2.40 15.87
C LEU A 218 -15.00 -3.59 15.63
N ARG A 219 -15.41 -4.50 14.76
CA ARG A 219 -14.60 -5.64 14.30
C ARG A 219 -14.09 -5.33 12.92
N VAL A 220 -12.79 -5.53 12.70
CA VAL A 220 -12.18 -5.53 11.37
C VAL A 220 -11.68 -6.94 11.08
N ALA A 221 -11.94 -7.42 9.87
CA ALA A 221 -11.66 -8.80 9.45
C ALA A 221 -10.93 -8.89 8.09
N SER A 222 -10.50 -7.75 7.54
CA SER A 222 -9.72 -7.66 6.31
C SER A 222 -8.57 -6.67 6.44
N TRP A 223 -7.57 -6.78 5.57
CA TRP A 223 -6.51 -5.79 5.43
C TRP A 223 -7.07 -4.44 5.02
N SER A 224 -8.03 -4.40 4.09
CA SER A 224 -8.70 -3.17 3.68
C SER A 224 -9.31 -2.42 4.87
N GLU A 225 -10.09 -3.11 5.70
CA GLU A 225 -10.71 -2.52 6.90
C GLU A 225 -9.66 -2.11 7.94
N LEU A 226 -8.63 -2.92 8.16
CA LEU A 226 -7.56 -2.63 9.11
C LEU A 226 -6.76 -1.38 8.69
N ILE A 227 -6.41 -1.29 7.40
CA ILE A 227 -5.72 -0.14 6.80
C ILE A 227 -6.57 1.12 6.96
N GLN A 228 -7.86 1.06 6.60
CA GLN A 228 -8.78 2.19 6.76
C GLN A 228 -8.86 2.64 8.23
N LEU A 229 -9.04 1.70 9.15
CA LEU A 229 -9.11 1.96 10.58
C LEU A 229 -7.85 2.64 11.11
N ASN A 230 -6.68 2.08 10.80
CA ASN A 230 -5.40 2.62 11.27
C ASN A 230 -5.10 3.99 10.67
N PHE A 231 -5.45 4.21 9.40
CA PHE A 231 -5.30 5.50 8.75
C PHE A 231 -6.16 6.57 9.42
N PHE A 232 -7.45 6.30 9.67
CA PHE A 232 -8.33 7.25 10.35
C PHE A 232 -7.95 7.49 11.81
N LYS A 233 -7.50 6.47 12.56
CA LYS A 233 -6.96 6.64 13.91
C LYS A 233 -5.79 7.61 13.93
N ARG A 234 -4.85 7.47 12.99
CA ARG A 234 -3.69 8.36 12.86
C ARG A 234 -4.10 9.77 12.45
N PHE A 235 -4.96 9.88 11.44
CA PHE A 235 -5.38 11.17 10.88
C PHE A 235 -6.20 12.01 11.86
N LEU A 236 -7.19 11.40 12.52
CA LEU A 236 -8.08 12.09 13.48
C LEU A 236 -7.45 12.21 14.87
N GLY A 237 -6.43 11.41 15.19
CA GLY A 237 -5.76 11.38 16.48
C GLY A 237 -6.76 11.24 17.64
N ARG A 238 -6.71 12.19 18.59
CA ARG A 238 -7.62 12.20 19.75
C ARG A 238 -9.10 12.40 19.38
N GLY A 239 -9.38 12.90 18.17
CA GLY A 239 -10.74 13.08 17.65
C GLY A 239 -11.40 11.77 17.21
N PHE A 240 -10.62 10.71 16.94
CA PHE A 240 -11.12 9.46 16.37
C PHE A 240 -12.32 8.90 17.14
N LEU A 241 -12.23 8.77 18.46
CA LEU A 241 -13.31 8.21 19.29
C LEU A 241 -14.60 9.05 19.23
N LYS A 242 -14.52 10.37 19.01
CA LYS A 242 -15.71 11.21 18.89
C LYS A 242 -16.44 11.03 17.57
N HIS A 243 -15.70 10.70 16.50
CA HIS A 243 -16.27 10.51 15.16
C HIS A 243 -16.86 9.12 14.95
N VAL A 244 -16.44 8.13 15.73
CA VAL A 244 -16.90 6.72 15.62
C VAL A 244 -18.13 6.43 16.50
N GLN A 245 -18.48 7.33 17.43
CA GLN A 245 -19.62 7.20 18.35
C GLN A 245 -20.98 7.50 17.71
#